data_AF-A0A9E3VQ17-F1
#
_entry.id   AF-A0A9E3VQ17-F1
#
_cell.length_a   1.000
_cell.length_b   1.000
_cell.length_c   1.000
_cell.angle_alpha   90.00
_cell.angle_beta   90.00
_cell.angle_gamma   90.00
#
_symmetry.space_group_name_H-M   'P 1'
#
loop_
_entity.id
_entity.type
_entity.pdbx_description
1 polymer ?
#
loop_
_entity_poly.entity_id
_entity_poly.type
_entity_poly.pdbx_seq_one_letter_code
_entity_poly.pdbx_strand_id
1 'polypeptide(L)'
;MKLLVNCIVFLSLVVLSHSQPFGRVPVVQEKEKIYHEYGILPVDNSDSVDIFILLSFSNDKITFKKNEDMRGNITYSSILSYSAEIRDTFGIIRKTLSLKDTISVATYEIATNTNQFQYRKLQTRIKYSPCTIVTEVTQSNTPIEKHTSEVLKFSKYGNDEIASIPSVIDVSSSAYSVFNGNIPFSSSKFAFVFTAPKSLTPDVWKYAILRYGDHITNSKTQTGFADITAHSIYTPVLSVGIDAKQKQSNGSLLTVTMESSLLAPGDYLLKLFLFKSTDTLLYKFSVAWRPMPVGLSNARYASEAMYYVLTDSEYENFRNMSDRELAVAINQWWIAKDPTPKTEYNEAMAEYFKRVDIARTEYATLNDADGMKTDRGKVFILNGKPATVVKNVLDGDILQEIWKYNAPQNTTYYFETPRSKQSYKLTKIVN
;
A
#
# COMPACT_ATOMS: atom_id res chain seq x y z
N MET A 1 -23.29 -31.74 -42.09
CA MET A 1 -22.22 -32.66 -41.64
C MET A 1 -20.89 -31.93 -41.77
N LYS A 2 -20.20 -31.72 -40.64
CA LYS A 2 -18.87 -31.11 -40.43
C LYS A 2 -18.69 -29.60 -40.68
N LEU A 3 -18.82 -28.84 -39.58
CA LEU A 3 -18.14 -27.56 -39.35
C LEU A 3 -16.61 -27.77 -39.34
N LEU A 4 -15.88 -26.91 -40.04
CA LEU A 4 -14.44 -26.74 -39.88
C LEU A 4 -14.18 -25.80 -38.69
N VAL A 5 -13.67 -26.37 -37.60
CA VAL A 5 -13.11 -25.64 -36.47
C VAL A 5 -11.66 -25.31 -36.82
N ASN A 6 -11.37 -24.04 -37.10
CA ASN A 6 -10.00 -23.54 -37.18
C ASN A 6 -9.44 -23.42 -35.75
N CYS A 7 -8.74 -24.45 -35.28
CA CYS A 7 -7.85 -24.39 -34.14
C CYS A 7 -6.61 -23.56 -34.53
N ILE A 8 -6.54 -22.31 -34.09
CA ILE A 8 -5.29 -21.55 -34.07
C ILE A 8 -4.46 -22.10 -32.90
N VAL A 9 -3.47 -22.91 -33.23
CA VAL A 9 -2.43 -23.37 -32.32
C VAL A 9 -1.47 -22.20 -32.08
N PHE A 10 -1.55 -21.57 -30.91
CA PHE A 10 -0.51 -20.66 -30.44
C PHE A 10 0.70 -21.50 -30.02
N LEU A 11 1.70 -21.57 -30.90
CA LEU A 11 3.00 -22.13 -30.59
C LEU A 11 3.77 -21.07 -29.78
N SER A 12 3.85 -21.24 -28.46
CA SER A 12 4.64 -20.38 -27.58
C SER A 12 6.13 -20.71 -27.73
N LEU A 13 6.83 -19.94 -28.57
CA LEU A 13 8.28 -19.83 -28.48
C LEU A 13 8.60 -19.06 -27.18
N VAL A 14 9.09 -19.76 -26.17
CA VAL A 14 9.64 -19.15 -24.95
C VAL A 14 11.00 -18.55 -25.31
N VAL A 15 11.01 -17.28 -25.71
CA VAL A 15 12.22 -16.48 -25.73
C VAL A 15 12.33 -15.81 -24.35
N LEU A 16 13.25 -16.30 -23.52
CA LEU A 16 13.64 -15.68 -22.25
C LEU A 16 14.41 -14.37 -22.54
N SER A 17 13.72 -13.31 -22.97
CA SER A 17 14.28 -11.97 -22.94
C SER A 17 14.17 -11.43 -21.52
N HIS A 18 15.32 -11.36 -20.84
CA HIS A 18 15.47 -10.73 -19.53
C HIS A 18 14.96 -9.28 -19.61
N SER A 19 14.13 -8.90 -18.65
CA SER A 19 13.48 -7.60 -18.55
C SER A 19 14.51 -6.46 -18.53
N GLN A 20 14.19 -5.37 -19.24
CA GLN A 20 15.05 -4.20 -19.30
C GLN A 20 15.19 -3.53 -17.92
N PRO A 21 16.40 -3.08 -17.55
CA PRO A 21 16.66 -2.42 -16.28
C PRO A 21 16.09 -1.00 -16.32
N PHE A 22 15.13 -0.67 -15.43
CA PHE A 22 14.63 0.69 -15.13
C PHE A 22 14.77 1.72 -16.28
N GLY A 23 14.36 1.32 -17.48
CA GLY A 23 14.53 2.10 -18.69
C GLY A 23 13.35 3.03 -18.85
N ARG A 24 13.45 4.24 -18.29
CA ARG A 24 12.49 5.35 -18.49
C ARG A 24 11.00 4.97 -18.36
N VAL A 25 10.63 4.11 -17.41
CA VAL A 25 9.27 4.17 -16.89
C VAL A 25 9.32 5.24 -15.80
N PRO A 26 8.60 6.37 -15.93
CA PRO A 26 8.38 7.22 -14.77
C PRO A 26 7.73 6.31 -13.74
N VAL A 27 8.48 5.95 -12.70
CA VAL A 27 7.88 5.31 -11.53
C VAL A 27 6.82 6.30 -11.09
N VAL A 28 5.54 5.94 -11.23
CA VAL A 28 4.44 6.77 -10.73
C VAL A 28 4.64 6.82 -9.23
N GLN A 29 5.27 7.90 -8.79
CA GLN A 29 5.51 8.17 -7.38
C GLN A 29 4.26 8.88 -6.87
N GLU A 30 3.38 8.13 -6.24
CA GLU A 30 2.33 8.78 -5.47
C GLU A 30 2.94 9.43 -4.23
N LYS A 31 2.87 10.76 -4.20
CA LYS A 31 3.38 11.59 -3.10
C LYS A 31 2.31 11.87 -2.05
N GLU A 32 1.05 11.61 -2.38
CA GLU A 32 -0.06 11.82 -1.46
C GLU A 32 0.11 10.90 -0.26
N LYS A 33 -0.02 11.46 0.94
CA LYS A 33 0.06 10.69 2.19
C LYS A 33 -1.30 10.62 2.88
N ILE A 34 -2.33 11.17 2.23
CA ILE A 34 -3.74 11.08 2.58
C ILE A 34 -4.47 10.77 1.28
N TYR A 35 -5.29 9.74 1.30
CA TYR A 35 -5.97 9.15 0.15
C TYR A 35 -7.45 9.11 0.42
N HIS A 36 -8.23 9.43 -0.62
CA HIS A 36 -9.68 9.48 -0.55
C HIS A 36 -10.24 8.64 -1.70
N GLU A 37 -10.98 7.59 -1.36
CA GLU A 37 -11.72 6.81 -2.35
C GLU A 37 -13.20 6.83 -2.04
N TYR A 38 -13.99 6.79 -3.10
CA TYR A 38 -15.43 6.86 -3.03
C TYR A 38 -16.00 5.65 -3.76
N GLY A 39 -16.66 4.78 -3.01
CA GLY A 39 -17.35 3.61 -3.52
C GLY A 39 -18.85 3.85 -3.54
N ILE A 40 -19.54 3.28 -4.52
CA ILE A 40 -20.99 3.31 -4.61
C ILE A 40 -21.49 1.90 -4.82
N LEU A 41 -22.38 1.45 -3.96
CA LEU A 41 -23.10 0.20 -4.12
C LEU A 41 -24.59 0.50 -4.33
N PRO A 42 -25.15 0.16 -5.49
CA PRO A 42 -26.59 0.21 -5.68
C PRO A 42 -27.34 -0.65 -4.66
N VAL A 43 -28.56 -0.25 -4.35
CA VAL A 43 -29.46 -0.99 -3.45
C VAL A 43 -30.63 -1.55 -4.27
N ASP A 44 -30.81 -2.87 -4.22
CA ASP A 44 -31.87 -3.61 -4.90
C ASP A 44 -33.23 -2.92 -4.91
N ASN A 45 -33.81 -2.79 -6.10
CA ASN A 45 -35.19 -2.33 -6.31
C ASN A 45 -35.52 -1.01 -5.61
N SER A 46 -34.53 -0.13 -5.43
CA SER A 46 -34.70 1.18 -4.81
C SER A 46 -34.06 2.27 -5.65
N ASP A 47 -34.64 3.47 -5.62
CA ASP A 47 -33.99 4.69 -6.12
C ASP A 47 -32.89 5.17 -5.16
N SER A 48 -32.23 4.26 -4.43
CA SER A 48 -31.21 4.58 -3.43
C SER A 48 -29.90 3.86 -3.73
N VAL A 49 -28.83 4.47 -3.26
CA VAL A 49 -27.46 3.95 -3.36
C VAL A 49 -26.79 4.08 -2.00
N ASP A 50 -25.97 3.09 -1.67
CA ASP A 50 -25.03 3.18 -0.56
C ASP A 50 -23.73 3.79 -1.06
N ILE A 51 -23.32 4.87 -0.40
CA ILE A 51 -22.04 5.53 -0.64
C ILE A 51 -21.08 5.13 0.47
N PHE A 52 -19.88 4.75 0.08
CA PHE A 52 -18.75 4.45 0.94
C PHE A 52 -17.68 5.48 0.70
N ILE A 53 -17.14 6.01 1.78
CA ILE A 53 -16.06 6.98 1.77
C ILE A 53 -14.92 6.33 2.52
N LEU A 54 -13.86 6.04 1.79
CA LEU A 54 -12.69 5.37 2.32
C LEU A 54 -11.57 6.40 2.42
N LEU A 55 -10.97 6.47 3.59
CA LEU A 55 -9.89 7.38 3.90
C LEU A 55 -8.69 6.56 4.33
N SER A 56 -7.51 6.90 3.83
CA SER A 56 -6.29 6.38 4.38
C SER A 56 -5.23 7.46 4.48
N PHE A 57 -4.47 7.48 5.57
CA PHE A 57 -3.42 8.46 5.77
C PHE A 57 -2.27 7.89 6.56
N SER A 58 -1.06 8.36 6.28
CA SER A 58 0.13 8.00 7.01
C SER A 58 0.14 8.64 8.41
N ASN A 59 0.71 7.94 9.39
CA ASN A 59 0.80 8.41 10.77
C ASN A 59 1.54 9.74 10.91
N ASP A 60 2.53 10.02 10.06
CA ASP A 60 3.27 11.30 10.06
C ASP A 60 2.42 12.53 9.70
N LYS A 61 1.18 12.34 9.23
CA LYS A 61 0.23 13.42 8.94
C LYS A 61 -0.61 13.86 10.11
N ILE A 62 -0.52 13.17 11.24
CA ILE A 62 -1.33 13.44 12.42
C ILE A 62 -0.44 13.59 13.65
N THR A 63 -0.84 14.44 14.58
CA THR A 63 -0.08 14.63 15.81
C THR A 63 -0.51 13.61 16.85
N PHE A 64 0.42 12.85 17.41
CA PHE A 64 0.13 11.97 18.54
C PHE A 64 0.48 12.61 19.87
N LYS A 65 -0.42 12.49 20.84
CA LYS A 65 -0.17 12.85 22.24
C LYS A 65 0.34 11.62 22.98
N LYS A 66 1.47 11.77 23.69
CA LYS A 66 1.96 10.78 24.65
C LYS A 66 1.01 10.70 25.85
N ASN A 67 0.56 9.50 26.18
CA ASN A 67 -0.23 9.19 27.36
C ASN A 67 0.52 8.15 28.19
N GLU A 68 0.37 8.21 29.50
CA GLU A 68 0.96 7.28 30.44
C GLU A 68 -0.13 6.80 31.39
N ASP A 69 -0.32 5.49 31.50
CA ASP A 69 -1.30 4.92 32.41
C ASP A 69 -0.77 4.89 33.86
N MET A 70 -1.64 4.54 34.82
CA MET A 70 -1.26 4.47 36.23
C MET A 70 -0.18 3.41 36.54
N ARG A 71 0.09 2.50 35.60
CA ARG A 71 1.12 1.45 35.70
C ARG A 71 2.43 1.88 35.00
N GLY A 72 2.49 3.10 34.47
CA GLY A 72 3.65 3.63 33.75
C GLY A 72 3.74 3.15 32.28
N ASN A 73 2.72 2.48 31.74
CA ASN A 73 2.73 2.10 30.34
C ASN A 73 2.48 3.33 29.47
N ILE A 74 3.39 3.56 28.53
CA ILE A 74 3.29 4.67 27.60
C ILE A 74 2.54 4.21 26.35
N THR A 75 1.55 5.01 25.95
CA THR A 75 0.87 4.89 24.66
C THR A 75 0.83 6.25 23.97
N TYR A 76 0.58 6.25 22.67
CA TYR A 76 0.46 7.47 21.89
C TYR A 76 -0.92 7.48 21.26
N SER A 77 -1.71 8.53 21.48
CA SER A 77 -3.04 8.62 20.88
C SER A 77 -3.29 9.93 20.16
N SER A 78 -4.14 9.87 19.15
CA SER A 78 -4.58 11.00 18.35
C SER A 78 -6.08 10.94 18.20
N ILE A 79 -6.76 12.04 18.45
CA ILE A 79 -8.21 12.16 18.27
C ILE A 79 -8.46 12.95 17.00
N LEU A 80 -9.19 12.33 16.06
CA LEU A 80 -9.52 12.90 14.76
C LEU A 80 -11.02 12.98 14.58
N SER A 81 -11.47 14.02 13.89
CA SER A 81 -12.85 14.17 13.45
C SER A 81 -12.87 14.17 11.93
N TYR A 82 -13.59 13.22 11.35
CA TYR A 82 -13.85 13.07 9.93
C TYR A 82 -15.24 13.58 9.64
N SER A 83 -15.39 14.40 8.61
CA SER A 83 -16.69 14.79 8.09
C SER A 83 -16.76 14.53 6.58
N ALA A 84 -17.97 14.26 6.11
CA ALA A 84 -18.27 14.18 4.70
C ALA A 84 -19.59 14.86 4.39
N GLU A 85 -19.58 15.79 3.44
CA GLU A 85 -20.76 16.43 2.88
C GLU A 85 -21.02 15.90 1.48
N ILE A 86 -22.17 15.29 1.29
CA ILE A 86 -22.63 14.84 -0.01
C ILE A 86 -23.49 15.95 -0.60
N ARG A 87 -23.03 16.53 -1.70
CA ARG A 87 -23.65 17.67 -2.37
C ARG A 87 -24.15 17.24 -3.74
N ASP A 88 -25.35 17.64 -4.11
CA ASP A 88 -25.85 17.39 -5.46
C ASP A 88 -25.13 18.26 -6.52
N THR A 89 -25.52 18.12 -7.78
CA THR A 89 -24.94 18.87 -8.90
C THR A 89 -25.15 20.38 -8.83
N PHE A 90 -26.07 20.87 -7.98
CA PHE A 90 -26.28 22.29 -7.73
C PHE A 90 -25.48 22.78 -6.50
N GLY A 91 -24.70 21.91 -5.87
CA GLY A 91 -23.91 22.21 -4.68
C GLY A 91 -24.71 22.16 -3.37
N ILE A 92 -25.98 21.72 -3.40
CA ILE A 92 -26.84 21.64 -2.22
C ILE A 92 -26.45 20.41 -1.40
N ILE A 93 -26.17 20.59 -0.11
CA ILE A 93 -25.87 19.49 0.81
C ILE A 93 -27.12 18.63 1.00
N ARG A 94 -27.04 17.37 0.56
CA ARG A 94 -28.11 16.37 0.70
C ARG A 94 -27.93 15.50 1.93
N LYS A 95 -26.68 15.30 2.37
CA LYS A 95 -26.36 14.51 3.55
C LYS A 95 -25.01 14.95 4.12
N THR A 96 -24.91 14.94 5.44
CA THR A 96 -23.65 15.12 6.17
C THR A 96 -23.41 13.90 7.06
N LEU A 97 -22.15 13.47 7.09
CA LEU A 97 -21.65 12.43 7.97
C LEU A 97 -20.56 13.03 8.85
N SER A 98 -20.48 12.58 10.08
CA SER A 98 -19.36 12.88 10.97
C SER A 98 -19.01 11.65 11.79
N LEU A 99 -17.71 11.41 11.93
CA LEU A 99 -17.14 10.36 12.77
C LEU A 99 -16.02 10.99 13.58
N LYS A 100 -16.04 10.80 14.90
CA LYS A 100 -14.91 11.12 15.75
C LYS A 100 -14.28 9.81 16.21
N ASP A 101 -12.98 9.70 16.06
CA ASP A 101 -12.27 8.48 16.41
C ASP A 101 -10.94 8.76 17.10
N THR A 102 -10.49 7.80 17.90
CA THR A 102 -9.21 7.83 18.59
C THR A 102 -8.30 6.74 18.05
N ILE A 103 -7.18 7.14 17.46
CA ILE A 103 -6.11 6.24 17.07
C ILE A 103 -5.17 6.11 18.25
N SER A 104 -4.84 4.89 18.63
CA SER A 104 -3.86 4.60 19.67
C SER A 104 -2.78 3.66 19.13
N VAL A 105 -1.51 4.01 19.36
CA VAL A 105 -0.35 3.22 18.97
C VAL A 105 0.57 3.02 20.17
N ALA A 106 1.25 1.88 20.21
CA ALA A 106 2.02 1.45 21.38
C ALA A 106 3.36 2.18 21.55
N THR A 107 3.91 2.75 20.47
CA THR A 107 5.28 3.30 20.48
C THR A 107 5.37 4.58 19.67
N TYR A 108 6.37 5.40 20.01
CA TYR A 108 6.70 6.62 19.27
C TYR A 108 7.07 6.30 17.82
N GLU A 109 7.88 5.26 17.61
CA GLU A 109 8.28 4.76 16.28
C GLU A 109 7.05 4.56 15.38
N ILE A 110 6.01 3.88 15.86
CA ILE A 110 4.78 3.69 15.08
C ILE A 110 4.08 5.03 14.84
N ALA A 111 4.03 5.91 15.83
CA ALA A 111 3.38 7.22 15.75
C ALA A 111 4.03 8.16 14.71
N THR A 112 5.33 8.03 14.44
CA THR A 112 6.08 8.86 13.49
C THR A 112 6.37 8.19 12.16
N ASN A 113 5.99 6.92 11.99
CA ASN A 113 6.31 6.14 10.81
C ASN A 113 5.54 6.62 9.57
N THR A 114 6.28 7.01 8.52
CA THR A 114 5.73 7.49 7.24
C THR A 114 5.09 6.42 6.36
N ASN A 115 5.31 5.14 6.71
CA ASN A 115 4.86 3.97 5.96
C ASN A 115 3.74 3.25 6.71
N GLN A 116 3.38 3.71 7.92
CA GLN A 116 2.26 3.17 8.68
C GLN A 116 1.01 3.99 8.36
N PHE A 117 0.08 3.36 7.64
CA PHE A 117 -1.19 3.98 7.28
C PHE A 117 -2.30 3.61 8.28
N GLN A 118 -3.16 4.58 8.53
CA GLN A 118 -4.47 4.39 9.15
C GLN A 118 -5.53 4.31 8.06
N TYR A 119 -6.64 3.64 8.37
CA TYR A 119 -7.76 3.46 7.45
C TYR A 119 -9.08 3.79 8.14
N ARG A 120 -9.98 4.52 7.47
CA ARG A 120 -11.32 4.83 7.98
C ARG A 120 -12.37 4.70 6.87
N LYS A 121 -13.58 4.33 7.30
CA LYS A 121 -14.73 4.15 6.44
C LYS A 121 -15.89 4.95 7.00
N LEU A 122 -16.50 5.79 6.17
CA LEU A 122 -17.84 6.32 6.41
C LEU A 122 -18.78 5.72 5.38
N GLN A 123 -20.03 5.51 5.77
CA GLN A 123 -21.04 4.95 4.88
C GLN A 123 -22.37 5.65 5.11
N THR A 124 -23.12 5.86 4.03
CA THR A 124 -24.51 6.31 4.13
C THR A 124 -25.32 5.91 2.92
N ARG A 125 -26.64 5.99 3.06
CA ARG A 125 -27.59 5.75 1.98
C ARG A 125 -28.22 7.06 1.54
N ILE A 126 -28.22 7.33 0.24
CA ILE A 126 -28.89 8.49 -0.35
C ILE A 126 -29.80 8.05 -1.50
N LYS A 127 -30.70 8.95 -1.91
CA LYS A 127 -31.38 8.79 -3.20
C LYS A 127 -30.38 8.90 -4.34
N TYR A 128 -30.59 8.11 -5.37
CA TYR A 128 -29.82 8.11 -6.61
C TYR A 128 -29.85 9.51 -7.23
N SER A 129 -28.68 10.16 -7.29
CA SER A 129 -28.46 11.43 -7.98
C SER A 129 -26.96 11.67 -8.09
N PRO A 130 -26.44 12.10 -9.26
CA PRO A 130 -25.08 12.61 -9.39
C PRO A 130 -24.73 13.57 -8.25
N CYS A 131 -23.56 13.40 -7.65
CA CYS A 131 -23.16 14.16 -6.46
C CYS A 131 -21.64 14.30 -6.38
N THR A 132 -21.19 15.34 -5.67
CA THR A 132 -19.80 15.49 -5.22
C THR A 132 -19.73 15.21 -3.73
N ILE A 133 -18.62 14.67 -3.26
CA ILE A 133 -18.37 14.42 -1.85
C ILE A 133 -17.23 15.32 -1.39
N VAL A 134 -17.51 16.19 -0.43
CA VAL A 134 -16.49 16.99 0.26
C VAL A 134 -16.14 16.30 1.55
N THR A 135 -14.92 15.81 1.66
CA THR A 135 -14.39 15.18 2.88
C THR A 135 -13.41 16.10 3.57
N GLU A 136 -13.49 16.16 4.90
CA GLU A 136 -12.56 16.93 5.72
C GLU A 136 -12.11 16.09 6.92
N VAL A 137 -10.81 16.12 7.18
CA VAL A 137 -10.18 15.50 8.35
C VAL A 137 -9.64 16.62 9.21
N THR A 138 -10.07 16.66 10.47
CA THR A 138 -9.62 17.67 11.44
C THR A 138 -9.02 17.02 12.67
N GLN A 139 -8.06 17.70 13.27
CA GLN A 139 -7.50 17.37 14.57
C GLN A 139 -7.59 18.60 15.47
N SER A 140 -8.20 18.46 16.65
CA SER A 140 -8.42 19.58 17.57
C SER A 140 -9.05 20.80 16.88
N ASN A 141 -10.03 20.56 16.00
CA ASN A 141 -10.70 21.55 15.14
C ASN A 141 -9.82 22.27 14.10
N THR A 142 -8.57 21.84 13.92
CA THR A 142 -7.70 22.32 12.84
C THR A 142 -7.81 21.36 11.65
N PRO A 143 -8.13 21.84 10.43
CA PRO A 143 -8.12 21.01 9.24
C PRO A 143 -6.72 20.47 8.95
N ILE A 144 -6.62 19.15 8.83
CA ILE A 144 -5.43 18.45 8.34
C ILE A 144 -5.50 18.34 6.82
N GLU A 145 -6.67 17.96 6.31
CA GLU A 145 -6.91 17.72 4.88
C GLU A 145 -8.36 18.03 4.53
N LYS A 146 -8.57 18.61 3.36
CA LYS A 146 -9.90 18.79 2.79
C LYS A 146 -9.86 18.47 1.30
N HIS A 147 -10.64 17.47 0.93
CA HIS A 147 -10.69 16.96 -0.44
C HIS A 147 -12.12 17.02 -0.98
N THR A 148 -12.26 17.35 -2.27
CA THR A 148 -13.54 17.34 -2.98
C THR A 148 -13.44 16.36 -4.13
N SER A 149 -14.31 15.36 -4.16
CA SER A 149 -14.35 14.39 -5.25
C SER A 149 -14.73 15.03 -6.58
N GLU A 150 -14.37 14.38 -7.67
CA GLU A 150 -15.06 14.59 -8.94
C GLU A 150 -16.57 14.29 -8.80
N VAL A 151 -17.36 14.72 -9.78
CA VAL A 151 -18.79 14.39 -9.83
C VAL A 151 -18.94 12.89 -9.99
N LEU A 152 -19.39 12.23 -8.92
CA LEU A 152 -19.69 10.82 -8.94
C LEU A 152 -20.96 10.62 -9.75
N LYS A 153 -20.81 9.92 -10.88
CA LYS A 153 -21.92 9.47 -11.70
C LYS A 153 -22.32 8.07 -11.27
N PHE A 154 -23.61 7.83 -11.35
CA PHE A 154 -24.22 6.59 -10.92
C PHE A 154 -24.73 5.87 -12.17
N SER A 155 -24.53 4.56 -12.27
CA SER A 155 -25.34 3.70 -13.12
C SER A 155 -26.45 3.10 -12.26
N LYS A 156 -27.69 3.08 -12.77
CA LYS A 156 -28.80 2.44 -12.04
C LYS A 156 -28.54 0.95 -11.96
N TYR A 157 -28.79 0.37 -10.77
CA TYR A 157 -28.73 -1.07 -10.58
C TYR A 157 -29.65 -1.80 -11.57
N GLY A 158 -29.13 -2.82 -12.25
CA GLY A 158 -29.93 -3.62 -13.17
C GLY A 158 -29.96 -3.11 -14.62
N ASN A 159 -29.38 -1.95 -14.92
CA ASN A 159 -28.87 -1.72 -16.28
C ASN A 159 -27.65 -2.63 -16.45
N ASP A 160 -27.43 -3.23 -17.63
CA ASP A 160 -26.32 -4.18 -17.89
C ASP A 160 -24.90 -3.57 -17.76
N GLU A 161 -24.76 -2.40 -17.16
CA GLU A 161 -23.52 -1.65 -16.98
C GLU A 161 -22.87 -1.95 -15.63
N ILE A 162 -21.61 -2.41 -15.65
CA ILE A 162 -20.76 -2.51 -14.47
C ILE A 162 -20.54 -1.11 -13.88
N ALA A 163 -20.69 -0.96 -12.56
CA ALA A 163 -20.37 0.29 -11.88
C ALA A 163 -18.88 0.64 -12.06
N SER A 164 -18.60 1.83 -12.58
CA SER A 164 -17.31 2.17 -13.21
C SER A 164 -16.12 2.36 -12.27
N ILE A 165 -16.33 2.47 -10.96
CA ILE A 165 -15.26 2.70 -9.99
C ILE A 165 -15.17 1.48 -9.05
N PRO A 166 -14.20 0.58 -9.28
CA PRO A 166 -13.99 -0.55 -8.38
C PRO A 166 -13.41 -0.09 -7.05
N SER A 167 -13.69 -0.85 -6.00
CA SER A 167 -12.90 -0.77 -4.76
C SER A 167 -11.70 -1.72 -4.86
N VAL A 168 -10.56 -1.33 -4.28
CA VAL A 168 -9.37 -2.19 -4.18
C VAL A 168 -9.29 -2.79 -2.78
N ILE A 169 -9.17 -4.12 -2.72
CA ILE A 169 -9.06 -4.86 -1.46
C ILE A 169 -7.73 -5.64 -1.47
N ASP A 170 -6.99 -5.56 -0.38
CA ASP A 170 -5.93 -6.53 -0.07
C ASP A 170 -6.58 -7.83 0.37
N VAL A 171 -6.43 -8.87 -0.45
CA VAL A 171 -7.07 -10.17 -0.25
C VAL A 171 -6.53 -10.86 1.00
N SER A 172 -5.26 -10.62 1.34
CA SER A 172 -4.59 -11.28 2.46
C SER A 172 -5.07 -10.76 3.81
N SER A 173 -5.19 -9.44 3.94
CA SER A 173 -5.68 -8.77 5.15
C SER A 173 -7.19 -8.60 5.15
N SER A 174 -7.84 -8.81 3.99
CA SER A 174 -9.26 -8.59 3.86
C SER A 174 -9.61 -7.11 4.17
N ALA A 175 -8.68 -6.19 3.88
CA ALA A 175 -8.82 -4.76 4.14
C ALA A 175 -8.85 -3.96 2.82
N TYR A 176 -9.53 -2.81 2.83
CA TYR A 176 -9.46 -1.91 1.68
C TYR A 176 -8.06 -1.32 1.55
N SER A 177 -7.51 -1.34 0.34
CA SER A 177 -6.18 -0.84 0.02
C SER A 177 -6.24 0.59 -0.53
N VAL A 178 -7.02 1.47 0.11
CA VAL A 178 -7.35 2.85 -0.33
C VAL A 178 -6.12 3.58 -0.85
N PHE A 179 -5.93 3.67 -2.15
CA PHE A 179 -4.73 4.12 -2.83
C PHE A 179 -5.11 4.77 -4.18
N ASN A 180 -6.13 5.63 -4.16
CA ASN A 180 -6.67 6.33 -5.34
C ASN A 180 -7.03 5.40 -6.52
N GLY A 181 -7.53 4.19 -6.24
CA GLY A 181 -7.85 3.18 -7.24
C GLY A 181 -6.63 2.43 -7.80
N ASN A 182 -5.44 2.72 -7.30
CA ASN A 182 -4.19 2.05 -7.66
C ASN A 182 -3.93 0.85 -6.76
N ILE A 183 -2.95 0.04 -7.17
CA ILE A 183 -2.53 -1.15 -6.43
C ILE A 183 -1.12 -0.91 -5.85
N PRO A 184 -0.91 -1.14 -4.55
CA PRO A 184 0.43 -1.14 -3.99
C PRO A 184 1.30 -2.23 -4.62
N PHE A 185 2.50 -1.85 -5.05
CA PHE A 185 3.54 -2.78 -5.43
C PHE A 185 4.09 -3.48 -4.18
N SER A 186 3.66 -4.72 -3.98
CA SER A 186 4.01 -5.51 -2.80
C SER A 186 3.94 -7.01 -3.10
N SER A 187 4.28 -7.83 -2.11
CA SER A 187 4.08 -9.29 -2.16
C SER A 187 2.61 -9.72 -1.96
N SER A 188 1.69 -8.78 -1.75
CA SER A 188 0.28 -9.08 -1.46
C SER A 188 -0.54 -9.34 -2.73
N LYS A 189 -1.68 -10.01 -2.54
CA LYS A 189 -2.71 -10.15 -3.58
C LYS A 189 -3.76 -9.09 -3.40
N PHE A 190 -4.16 -8.45 -4.49
CA PHE A 190 -5.19 -7.43 -4.50
C PHE A 190 -6.35 -7.85 -5.38
N ALA A 191 -7.52 -7.33 -5.07
CA ALA A 191 -8.71 -7.55 -5.86
C ALA A 191 -9.39 -6.22 -6.19
N PHE A 192 -9.72 -6.04 -7.47
CA PHE A 192 -10.71 -5.05 -7.86
C PHE A 192 -12.10 -5.65 -7.68
N VAL A 193 -12.93 -4.97 -6.90
CA VAL A 193 -14.31 -5.36 -6.64
C VAL A 193 -15.23 -4.40 -7.37
N PHE A 194 -15.92 -4.91 -8.37
CA PHE A 194 -16.91 -4.18 -9.15
C PHE A 194 -18.31 -4.62 -8.74
N THR A 195 -19.22 -3.65 -8.67
CA THR A 195 -20.65 -3.97 -8.54
C THR A 195 -21.21 -4.34 -9.91
N ALA A 196 -21.91 -5.45 -9.97
CA ALA A 196 -22.49 -5.96 -11.20
C ALA A 196 -24.00 -6.25 -11.06
N PRO A 197 -24.74 -6.29 -12.18
CA PRO A 197 -26.19 -6.50 -12.18
C PRO A 197 -26.61 -7.86 -11.61
N LYS A 198 -27.87 -7.94 -11.13
CA LYS A 198 -28.46 -9.12 -10.48
C LYS A 198 -28.52 -10.39 -11.35
N SER A 199 -28.49 -10.24 -12.67
CA SER A 199 -28.71 -11.28 -13.67
C SER A 199 -27.43 -11.90 -14.23
N LEU A 200 -26.32 -11.84 -13.52
CA LEU A 200 -25.08 -12.48 -13.96
C LEU A 200 -25.25 -14.01 -14.00
N THR A 201 -25.46 -14.56 -15.19
CA THR A 201 -25.27 -15.98 -15.44
C THR A 201 -23.76 -16.29 -15.41
N PRO A 202 -23.30 -17.40 -14.82
CA PRO A 202 -21.88 -17.77 -14.71
C PRO A 202 -21.06 -17.93 -16.01
N ASP A 203 -21.58 -17.51 -17.16
CA ASP A 203 -20.91 -17.61 -18.45
C ASP A 203 -20.03 -16.36 -18.74
N VAL A 204 -18.85 -16.42 -18.13
CA VAL A 204 -17.54 -16.06 -18.72
C VAL A 204 -17.20 -14.56 -18.88
N TRP A 205 -17.24 -13.77 -17.79
CA TRP A 205 -16.44 -12.53 -17.74
C TRP A 205 -14.95 -12.88 -17.72
N LYS A 206 -14.21 -12.31 -18.67
CA LYS A 206 -12.75 -12.42 -18.74
C LYS A 206 -12.12 -11.08 -18.46
N TYR A 207 -10.90 -11.13 -17.99
CA TYR A 207 -10.09 -9.94 -17.86
C TYR A 207 -8.75 -10.09 -18.57
N ALA A 208 -8.23 -8.96 -19.03
CA ALA A 208 -6.86 -8.81 -19.47
C ALA A 208 -6.27 -7.58 -18.80
N ILE A 209 -5.04 -7.70 -18.29
CA ILE A 209 -4.27 -6.58 -17.75
C ILE A 209 -3.20 -6.25 -18.79
N LEU A 210 -3.19 -5.00 -19.22
CA LEU A 210 -2.28 -4.50 -20.24
C LEU A 210 -1.44 -3.38 -19.63
N ARG A 211 -0.12 -3.47 -19.73
CA ARG A 211 0.76 -2.35 -19.35
C ARG A 211 0.65 -1.23 -20.37
N TYR A 212 0.53 0.00 -19.91
CA TYR A 212 0.46 1.19 -20.74
C TYR A 212 1.88 1.61 -21.17
N GLY A 213 2.09 1.88 -22.46
CA GLY A 213 3.35 2.43 -22.99
C GLY A 213 4.37 1.41 -23.55
N ASP A 214 4.16 0.11 -23.36
CA ASP A 214 4.91 -0.89 -24.13
C ASP A 214 4.37 -0.90 -25.57
N HIS A 215 5.25 -0.79 -26.57
CA HIS A 215 4.90 -1.21 -27.92
C HIS A 215 4.30 -2.62 -27.80
N ILE A 216 3.06 -2.79 -28.28
CA ILE A 216 2.13 -3.92 -28.08
C ILE A 216 2.76 -5.30 -28.38
N THR A 217 3.97 -5.35 -28.93
CA THR A 217 4.70 -6.54 -29.33
C THR A 217 5.36 -7.31 -28.18
N ASN A 218 5.67 -6.71 -27.01
CA ASN A 218 6.42 -7.38 -25.93
C ASN A 218 5.82 -7.26 -24.52
N SER A 219 4.58 -6.79 -24.35
CA SER A 219 3.97 -6.68 -23.02
C SER A 219 3.62 -8.06 -22.46
N LYS A 220 4.09 -8.35 -21.23
CA LYS A 220 3.58 -9.49 -20.45
C LYS A 220 2.10 -9.24 -20.18
N THR A 221 1.24 -9.87 -20.97
CA THR A 221 -0.22 -9.76 -20.80
C THR A 221 -0.67 -10.82 -19.80
N GLN A 222 -1.24 -10.39 -18.67
CA GLN A 222 -1.88 -11.31 -17.73
C GLN A 222 -3.35 -11.45 -18.13
N THR A 223 -3.79 -12.68 -18.42
CA THR A 223 -5.18 -13.01 -18.75
C THR A 223 -5.72 -14.02 -17.76
N GLY A 224 -6.97 -13.86 -17.35
CA GLY A 224 -7.63 -14.79 -16.43
C GLY A 224 -9.15 -14.75 -16.53
N PHE A 225 -9.78 -15.63 -15.75
CA PHE A 225 -11.22 -15.60 -15.50
C PHE A 225 -11.48 -14.76 -14.26
N ALA A 226 -12.49 -13.89 -14.33
CA ALA A 226 -12.94 -13.17 -13.14
C ALA A 226 -13.88 -14.07 -12.35
N ASP A 227 -13.72 -14.10 -11.02
CA ASP A 227 -14.62 -14.84 -10.16
C ASP A 227 -15.88 -14.00 -9.93
N ILE A 228 -17.03 -14.61 -10.22
CA ILE A 228 -18.34 -14.06 -9.87
C ILE A 228 -18.78 -14.77 -8.61
N THR A 229 -18.77 -14.04 -7.51
CA THR A 229 -19.23 -14.59 -6.24
C THR A 229 -20.53 -13.91 -5.87
N ALA A 230 -21.62 -14.68 -5.84
CA ALA A 230 -22.90 -14.26 -5.33
C ALA A 230 -22.79 -14.09 -3.80
N HIS A 231 -22.32 -12.93 -3.38
CA HIS A 231 -22.34 -12.53 -1.97
C HIS A 231 -23.55 -11.64 -1.73
N SER A 232 -24.17 -11.75 -0.55
CA SER A 232 -24.85 -10.59 -0.01
C SER A 232 -23.81 -9.47 0.06
N ILE A 233 -24.11 -8.28 -0.48
CA ILE A 233 -23.17 -7.14 -0.66
C ILE A 233 -22.53 -6.68 0.68
N TYR A 234 -22.93 -7.29 1.79
CA TYR A 234 -22.57 -7.00 3.16
C TYR A 234 -21.80 -8.13 3.86
N THR A 235 -21.18 -9.08 3.15
CA THR A 235 -20.20 -9.95 3.83
C THR A 235 -19.03 -9.07 4.30
N PRO A 236 -18.88 -8.86 5.62
CA PRO A 236 -18.03 -7.82 6.16
C PRO A 236 -16.59 -8.30 6.04
N VAL A 237 -15.89 -7.78 5.05
CA VAL A 237 -14.45 -7.92 5.02
C VAL A 237 -13.89 -6.89 6.02
N LEU A 238 -13.70 -7.42 7.23
CA LEU A 238 -13.33 -6.85 8.53
C LEU A 238 -14.26 -5.83 9.21
N SER A 239 -14.92 -6.37 10.24
CA SER A 239 -15.33 -5.72 11.47
C SER A 239 -14.23 -4.84 12.09
N VAL A 240 -14.27 -3.55 11.79
CA VAL A 240 -13.85 -2.50 12.74
C VAL A 240 -15.06 -1.60 12.92
N GLY A 241 -15.90 -1.97 13.90
CA GLY A 241 -16.94 -1.15 14.51
C GLY A 241 -17.98 -0.50 13.58
N ILE A 242 -18.91 -1.28 13.02
CA ILE A 242 -20.21 -0.74 12.59
C ILE A 242 -21.32 -1.69 13.07
N ASP A 243 -22.24 -1.10 13.83
CA ASP A 243 -23.42 -1.71 14.45
C ASP A 243 -24.33 -2.39 13.40
N ALA A 244 -24.55 -3.69 13.54
CA ALA A 244 -25.23 -4.53 12.57
C ALA A 244 -26.75 -4.46 12.75
N LYS A 245 -27.38 -3.47 12.11
CA LYS A 245 -28.78 -3.54 11.67
C LYS A 245 -28.93 -2.97 10.26
N GLN A 246 -28.40 -3.65 9.25
CA GLN A 246 -28.69 -3.33 7.85
C GLN A 246 -29.22 -4.55 7.09
N LYS A 247 -30.41 -4.39 6.48
CA LYS A 247 -31.06 -5.37 5.62
C LYS A 247 -30.17 -5.69 4.41
N GLN A 248 -30.00 -6.98 4.14
CA GLN A 248 -29.30 -7.56 2.99
C GLN A 248 -29.79 -6.97 1.66
N SER A 249 -28.87 -6.55 0.78
CA SER A 249 -29.12 -6.28 -0.63
C SER A 249 -28.60 -7.45 -1.49
N ASN A 250 -29.37 -7.91 -2.48
CA ASN A 250 -29.00 -8.99 -3.40
C ASN A 250 -28.34 -8.43 -4.67
N GLY A 251 -27.13 -7.89 -4.48
CA GLY A 251 -26.14 -7.56 -5.52
C GLY A 251 -25.31 -8.76 -5.93
N SER A 252 -24.74 -8.71 -7.15
CA SER A 252 -23.61 -9.58 -7.52
C SER A 252 -22.33 -8.74 -7.54
N LEU A 253 -21.24 -9.30 -7.02
CA LEU A 253 -19.91 -8.69 -7.07
C LEU A 253 -19.06 -9.42 -8.11
N LEU A 254 -18.46 -8.66 -9.01
CA LEU A 254 -17.43 -9.15 -9.92
C LEU A 254 -16.07 -8.85 -9.30
N THR A 255 -15.31 -9.89 -9.01
CA THR A 255 -14.01 -9.76 -8.35
C THR A 255 -12.90 -10.17 -9.30
N VAL A 256 -11.96 -9.25 -9.52
CA VAL A 256 -10.76 -9.50 -10.32
C VAL A 256 -9.56 -9.53 -9.38
N THR A 257 -9.15 -10.73 -8.99
CA THR A 257 -7.98 -10.93 -8.14
C THR A 257 -6.71 -11.01 -8.98
N MET A 258 -5.66 -10.32 -8.52
CA MET A 258 -4.33 -10.34 -9.11
C MET A 258 -3.25 -10.26 -8.03
N GLU A 259 -2.08 -10.81 -8.34
CA GLU A 259 -0.90 -10.68 -7.50
C GLU A 259 -0.13 -9.45 -7.96
N SER A 260 -0.01 -8.42 -7.12
CA SER A 260 0.69 -7.20 -7.53
C SER A 260 2.18 -7.43 -7.69
N SER A 261 2.73 -8.45 -7.02
CA SER A 261 4.10 -8.89 -7.17
C SER A 261 4.46 -9.35 -8.58
N LEU A 262 3.48 -9.75 -9.41
CA LEU A 262 3.71 -10.14 -10.80
C LEU A 262 3.72 -8.96 -11.77
N LEU A 263 3.38 -7.76 -11.28
CA LEU A 263 3.27 -6.55 -12.08
C LEU A 263 4.37 -5.57 -11.67
N ALA A 264 5.28 -5.26 -12.57
CA ALA A 264 6.27 -4.21 -12.33
C ALA A 264 5.59 -2.85 -12.08
N PRO A 265 6.21 -1.92 -11.35
CA PRO A 265 5.64 -0.58 -11.20
C PRO A 265 5.39 0.10 -12.55
N GLY A 266 4.26 0.81 -12.65
CA GLY A 266 3.85 1.54 -13.86
C GLY A 266 2.34 1.61 -14.05
N ASP A 267 1.95 2.14 -15.20
CA ASP A 267 0.56 2.35 -15.58
C ASP A 267 -0.01 1.11 -16.28
N TYR A 268 -1.26 0.78 -15.98
CA TYR A 268 -1.95 -0.40 -16.46
C TYR A 268 -3.40 -0.09 -16.87
N LEU A 269 -3.92 -0.96 -17.73
CA LEU A 269 -5.30 -1.00 -18.17
C LEU A 269 -5.88 -2.37 -17.86
N LEU A 270 -6.87 -2.41 -16.97
CA LEU A 270 -7.72 -3.56 -16.77
C LEU A 270 -8.85 -3.52 -17.80
N LYS A 271 -8.85 -4.51 -18.69
CA LYS A 271 -9.88 -4.74 -19.69
C LYS A 271 -10.79 -5.87 -19.22
N LEU A 272 -12.04 -5.56 -18.91
CA LEU A 272 -13.08 -6.54 -18.60
C LEU A 272 -13.99 -6.72 -19.81
N PHE A 273 -14.28 -7.96 -20.18
CA PHE A 273 -15.13 -8.24 -21.33
C PHE A 273 -15.94 -9.53 -21.13
N LEU A 274 -17.15 -9.52 -21.69
CA LEU A 274 -18.02 -10.69 -21.77
C LEU A 274 -17.54 -11.61 -22.89
N PHE A 275 -17.42 -12.90 -22.62
CA PHE A 275 -17.09 -13.88 -23.66
C PHE A 275 -18.14 -13.87 -24.78
N LYS A 276 -17.68 -13.68 -26.02
CA LYS A 276 -18.52 -13.52 -27.23
C LYS A 276 -19.29 -12.20 -27.34
N SER A 277 -19.10 -11.24 -26.43
CA SER A 277 -19.56 -9.85 -26.63
C SER A 277 -18.43 -8.97 -27.17
N THR A 278 -18.81 -7.87 -27.79
CA THR A 278 -17.91 -6.74 -28.08
C THR A 278 -17.78 -5.78 -26.90
N ASP A 279 -18.68 -5.87 -25.91
CA ASP A 279 -18.70 -4.95 -24.77
C ASP A 279 -17.49 -5.16 -23.88
N THR A 280 -16.84 -4.04 -23.59
CA THR A 280 -15.61 -3.99 -22.81
C THR A 280 -15.69 -2.84 -21.83
N LEU A 281 -15.43 -3.11 -20.55
CA LEU A 281 -15.11 -2.08 -19.56
C LEU A 281 -13.59 -1.92 -19.47
N LEU A 282 -13.15 -0.66 -19.49
CA LEU A 282 -11.75 -0.29 -19.36
C LEU A 282 -11.54 0.48 -18.06
N TYR A 283 -10.66 0.00 -17.20
CA TYR A 283 -10.27 0.66 -15.97
C TYR A 283 -8.77 0.92 -15.96
N LYS A 284 -8.37 2.19 -15.82
CA LYS A 284 -6.97 2.60 -15.73
C LYS A 284 -6.55 2.57 -14.26
N PHE A 285 -5.39 2.00 -13.99
CA PHE A 285 -4.79 1.99 -12.66
C PHE A 285 -3.27 1.95 -12.76
N SER A 286 -2.61 2.25 -11.66
CA SER A 286 -1.16 2.17 -11.52
C SER A 286 -0.79 1.09 -10.52
N VAL A 287 0.35 0.44 -10.74
CA VAL A 287 1.05 -0.33 -9.72
C VAL A 287 2.18 0.54 -9.20
N ALA A 288 2.14 0.91 -7.93
CA ALA A 288 3.06 1.90 -7.36
C ALA A 288 3.47 1.55 -5.92
N TRP A 289 4.69 1.94 -5.54
CA TRP A 289 5.16 1.80 -4.16
C TRP A 289 4.41 2.76 -3.22
N ARG A 290 4.06 2.29 -2.02
CA ARG A 290 3.31 3.07 -1.05
C ARG A 290 3.98 3.13 0.34
N PRO A 291 4.74 4.18 0.64
CA PRO A 291 5.54 4.99 -0.28
C PRO A 291 6.80 4.23 -0.73
N MET A 292 7.45 4.70 -1.80
CA MET A 292 8.77 4.20 -2.20
C MET A 292 9.81 4.54 -1.13
N PRO A 293 10.64 3.56 -0.69
CA PRO A 293 11.71 3.88 0.23
C PRO A 293 12.61 4.99 -0.31
N VAL A 294 13.00 5.94 0.54
CA VAL A 294 13.93 7.03 0.18
C VAL A 294 15.22 6.43 -0.36
N GLY A 295 15.68 5.35 0.28
CA GLY A 295 16.72 4.45 -0.20
C GLY A 295 16.66 4.12 -1.68
N LEU A 296 15.48 3.79 -2.24
CA LEU A 296 15.34 3.40 -3.64
C LEU A 296 15.09 4.58 -4.59
N SER A 297 14.63 5.71 -4.05
CA SER A 297 14.33 6.90 -4.85
C SER A 297 15.57 7.68 -5.32
N ASN A 298 16.72 7.48 -4.65
CA ASN A 298 17.99 8.14 -4.95
C ASN A 298 19.11 7.09 -5.01
N ALA A 299 19.62 6.81 -6.21
CA ALA A 299 20.61 5.76 -6.45
C ALA A 299 21.91 5.98 -5.66
N ARG A 300 22.34 7.23 -5.45
CA ARG A 300 23.55 7.53 -4.69
C ARG A 300 23.38 7.16 -3.23
N TYR A 301 22.31 7.64 -2.61
CA TYR A 301 21.98 7.32 -1.22
C TYR A 301 21.74 5.81 -1.04
N ALA A 302 21.10 5.17 -2.03
CA ALA A 302 20.93 3.72 -2.05
C ALA A 302 22.28 2.99 -1.93
N SER A 303 23.27 3.40 -2.72
CA SER A 303 24.60 2.80 -2.72
C SER A 303 25.33 2.99 -1.40
N GLU A 304 25.22 4.18 -0.78
CA GLU A 304 25.77 4.43 0.57
C GLU A 304 25.14 3.49 1.59
N ALA A 305 23.81 3.36 1.55
CA ALA A 305 23.08 2.48 2.45
C ALA A 305 23.46 1.01 2.23
N MET A 306 23.75 0.59 1.00
CA MET A 306 24.16 -0.77 0.66
C MET A 306 25.57 -1.15 1.13
N TYR A 307 26.36 -0.21 1.67
CA TYR A 307 27.69 -0.49 2.25
C TYR A 307 27.70 -1.67 3.22
N TYR A 308 26.61 -1.93 3.94
CA TYR A 308 26.52 -3.02 4.92
C TYR A 308 26.32 -4.42 4.31
N VAL A 309 25.95 -4.50 3.04
CA VAL A 309 25.67 -5.77 2.34
C VAL A 309 26.55 -6.00 1.12
N LEU A 310 27.23 -4.96 0.63
CA LEU A 310 28.23 -5.04 -0.41
C LEU A 310 29.59 -5.45 0.16
N THR A 311 30.39 -6.14 -0.65
CA THR A 311 31.83 -6.26 -0.41
C THR A 311 32.53 -4.93 -0.69
N ASP A 312 33.72 -4.72 -0.10
CA ASP A 312 34.51 -3.49 -0.32
C ASP A 312 34.77 -3.22 -1.80
N SER A 313 35.05 -4.26 -2.60
CA SER A 313 35.25 -4.13 -4.04
C SER A 313 33.98 -3.75 -4.79
N GLU A 314 32.82 -4.31 -4.43
CA GLU A 314 31.55 -3.93 -5.06
C GLU A 314 31.17 -2.49 -4.70
N TYR A 315 31.38 -2.09 -3.45
CA TYR A 315 31.10 -0.74 -2.99
C TYR A 315 31.96 0.31 -3.70
N GLU A 316 33.28 0.08 -3.81
CA GLU A 316 34.17 0.99 -4.55
C GLU A 316 33.82 1.04 -6.04
N ASN A 317 33.38 -0.07 -6.65
CA ASN A 317 32.87 -0.04 -8.02
C ASN A 317 31.62 0.84 -8.14
N PHE A 318 30.65 0.69 -7.23
CA PHE A 318 29.42 1.49 -7.22
C PHE A 318 29.71 2.99 -7.02
N ARG A 319 30.69 3.31 -6.17
CA ARG A 319 31.11 4.69 -5.87
C ARG A 319 31.58 5.43 -7.12
N ASN A 320 32.21 4.73 -8.06
CA ASN A 320 32.77 5.31 -9.29
C ASN A 320 31.77 5.39 -10.46
N MET A 321 30.57 4.82 -10.33
CA MET A 321 29.53 4.86 -11.37
C MET A 321 28.76 6.19 -11.39
N SER A 322 28.26 6.60 -12.55
CA SER A 322 27.26 7.68 -12.65
C SER A 322 25.94 7.26 -12.01
N ASP A 323 25.08 8.22 -11.63
CA ASP A 323 23.79 7.91 -10.98
C ASP A 323 22.90 7.00 -11.83
N ARG A 324 22.98 7.11 -13.17
CA ARG A 324 22.23 6.26 -14.09
C ARG A 324 22.76 4.83 -14.11
N GLU A 325 24.07 4.66 -14.20
CA GLU A 325 24.71 3.33 -14.17
C GLU A 325 24.49 2.67 -12.81
N LEU A 326 24.57 3.47 -11.74
CA LEU A 326 24.37 3.01 -10.37
C LEU A 326 22.96 2.47 -10.14
N ALA A 327 21.93 3.16 -10.63
CA ALA A 327 20.55 2.68 -10.55
C ALA A 327 20.39 1.29 -11.23
N VAL A 328 21.05 1.09 -12.38
CA VAL A 328 21.06 -0.19 -13.09
C VAL A 328 21.81 -1.26 -12.30
N ALA A 329 23.01 -0.94 -11.79
CA ALA A 329 23.86 -1.87 -11.04
C ALA A 329 23.21 -2.32 -9.73
N ILE A 330 22.59 -1.39 -8.98
CA ILE A 330 21.84 -1.70 -7.76
C ILE A 330 20.71 -2.68 -8.06
N ASN A 331 19.91 -2.40 -9.09
CA ASN A 331 18.81 -3.27 -9.47
C ASN A 331 19.31 -4.68 -9.84
N GLN A 332 20.38 -4.78 -10.64
CA GLN A 332 20.98 -6.07 -11.01
C GLN A 332 21.50 -6.85 -9.80
N TRP A 333 22.15 -6.15 -8.86
CA TRP A 333 22.65 -6.76 -7.63
C TRP A 333 21.50 -7.37 -6.81
N TRP A 334 20.40 -6.64 -6.65
CA TRP A 334 19.23 -7.15 -5.93
C TRP A 334 18.53 -8.28 -6.66
N ILE A 335 18.38 -8.22 -7.99
CA ILE A 335 17.83 -9.34 -8.79
C ILE A 335 18.61 -10.64 -8.52
N ALA A 336 19.94 -10.57 -8.42
CA ALA A 336 20.77 -11.74 -8.13
C ALA A 336 20.60 -12.27 -6.69
N LYS A 337 20.03 -11.47 -5.78
CA LYS A 337 19.76 -11.81 -4.37
C LYS A 337 18.27 -12.04 -4.10
N ASP A 338 17.44 -12.06 -5.14
CA ASP A 338 16.00 -12.17 -5.00
C ASP A 338 15.62 -13.58 -4.47
N PRO A 339 14.96 -13.68 -3.31
CA PRO A 339 14.46 -14.96 -2.82
C PRO A 339 13.28 -15.48 -3.66
N THR A 340 12.58 -14.62 -4.40
CA THR A 340 11.41 -14.97 -5.22
C THR A 340 11.55 -14.51 -6.68
N PRO A 341 12.56 -15.00 -7.44
CA PRO A 341 12.89 -14.50 -8.79
C PRO A 341 11.80 -14.71 -9.86
N LYS A 342 10.67 -15.34 -9.50
CA LYS A 342 9.48 -15.48 -10.35
C LYS A 342 8.52 -14.30 -10.22
N THR A 343 8.74 -13.39 -9.28
CA THR A 343 7.98 -12.17 -9.10
C THR A 343 8.81 -10.97 -9.55
N GLU A 344 8.15 -9.84 -9.82
CA GLU A 344 8.80 -8.56 -10.05
C GLU A 344 9.15 -7.87 -8.71
N TYR A 345 8.51 -8.26 -7.60
CA TYR A 345 8.71 -7.68 -6.27
C TYR A 345 9.80 -8.42 -5.49
N ASN A 346 10.98 -7.80 -5.40
CA ASN A 346 12.08 -8.33 -4.60
C ASN A 346 11.86 -8.04 -3.10
N GLU A 347 11.43 -9.03 -2.33
CA GLU A 347 11.12 -8.84 -0.90
C GLU A 347 12.37 -8.46 -0.08
N ALA A 348 13.53 -9.02 -0.41
CA ALA A 348 14.77 -8.76 0.31
C ALA A 348 15.22 -7.30 0.13
N MET A 349 15.16 -6.79 -1.09
CA MET A 349 15.44 -5.39 -1.42
C MET A 349 14.45 -4.46 -0.71
N ALA A 350 13.15 -4.77 -0.80
CA ALA A 350 12.10 -3.96 -0.21
C ALA A 350 12.27 -3.83 1.31
N GLU A 351 12.49 -4.95 2.00
CA GLU A 351 12.69 -4.99 3.44
C GLU A 351 14.01 -4.30 3.84
N TYR A 352 15.09 -4.48 3.08
CA TYR A 352 16.36 -3.80 3.33
C TYR A 352 16.21 -2.28 3.32
N PHE A 353 15.65 -1.72 2.25
CA PHE A 353 15.51 -0.27 2.14
C PHE A 353 14.43 0.30 3.06
N LYS A 354 13.39 -0.48 3.40
CA LYS A 354 12.47 -0.13 4.49
C LYS A 354 13.22 0.03 5.82
N ARG A 355 14.14 -0.88 6.15
CA ARG A 355 14.96 -0.76 7.37
C ARG A 355 15.93 0.40 7.32
N VAL A 356 16.50 0.70 6.16
CA VAL A 356 17.34 1.89 5.94
C VAL A 356 16.57 3.16 6.27
N ASP A 357 15.34 3.30 5.77
CA ASP A 357 14.52 4.47 6.01
C ASP A 357 14.13 4.62 7.48
N ILE A 358 13.73 3.53 8.12
CA ILE A 358 13.45 3.53 9.57
C ILE A 358 14.72 3.89 10.34
N ALA A 359 15.86 3.30 9.98
CA ALA A 359 17.11 3.54 10.69
C ALA A 359 17.58 4.99 10.55
N ARG A 360 17.46 5.56 9.35
CA ARG A 360 17.76 6.96 9.05
C ARG A 360 17.03 7.91 10.01
N THR A 361 15.75 7.66 10.29
CA THR A 361 14.93 8.54 11.13
C THR A 361 15.02 8.21 12.61
N GLU A 362 14.86 6.94 13.00
CA GLU A 362 14.73 6.53 14.40
C GLU A 362 16.06 6.53 15.16
N TYR A 363 17.18 6.34 14.47
CA TYR A 363 18.52 6.31 15.09
C TYR A 363 19.35 7.54 14.78
N ALA A 364 18.75 8.59 14.22
CA ALA A 364 19.40 9.89 14.09
C ALA A 364 19.81 10.42 15.48
N THR A 365 20.93 11.12 15.54
CA THR A 365 21.44 11.75 16.76
C THR A 365 21.70 13.22 16.49
N LEU A 366 21.97 14.00 17.54
CA LEU A 366 22.35 15.41 17.39
C LEU A 366 23.62 15.60 16.54
N ASN A 367 24.52 14.61 16.55
CA ASN A 367 25.79 14.66 15.80
C ASN A 367 25.71 13.98 14.43
N ASP A 368 24.80 13.02 14.26
CA ASP A 368 24.59 12.26 13.04
C ASP A 368 23.12 12.33 12.64
N ALA A 369 22.78 13.27 11.76
CA ALA A 369 21.41 13.47 11.28
C ALA A 369 20.86 12.28 10.45
N ASP A 370 21.76 11.40 10.00
CA ASP A 370 21.42 10.19 9.28
C ASP A 370 21.67 8.96 10.16
N GLY A 371 20.59 8.50 10.80
CA GLY A 371 20.65 7.40 11.75
C GLY A 371 21.16 6.08 11.18
N MET A 372 21.11 5.89 9.85
CA MET A 372 21.60 4.67 9.20
C MET A 372 23.09 4.45 9.46
N LYS A 373 23.86 5.55 9.62
CA LYS A 373 25.32 5.54 9.81
C LYS A 373 25.73 5.23 11.25
N THR A 374 24.77 5.23 12.19
CA THR A 374 25.04 4.91 13.60
C THR A 374 25.14 3.42 13.82
N ASP A 375 25.79 3.00 14.91
CA ASP A 375 25.95 1.59 15.23
C ASP A 375 24.60 0.89 15.45
N ARG A 376 23.64 1.58 16.08
CA ARG A 376 22.26 1.09 16.23
C ARG A 376 21.55 0.97 14.88
N GLY A 377 21.69 1.99 14.02
CA GLY A 377 21.14 1.97 12.67
C GLY A 377 21.68 0.81 11.84
N LYS A 378 23.00 0.59 11.85
CA LYS A 378 23.66 -0.54 11.20
C LYS A 378 23.10 -1.88 11.70
N VAL A 379 23.04 -2.10 13.02
CA VAL A 379 22.53 -3.35 13.58
C VAL A 379 21.05 -3.56 13.21
N PHE A 380 20.24 -2.50 13.23
CA PHE A 380 18.83 -2.57 12.83
C PHE A 380 18.67 -2.89 11.34
N ILE A 381 19.47 -2.29 10.45
CA ILE A 381 19.41 -2.58 9.01
C ILE A 381 19.68 -4.05 8.75
N LEU A 382 20.73 -4.59 9.37
CA LEU A 382 21.16 -5.98 9.17
C LEU A 382 20.20 -6.99 9.81
N ASN A 383 19.71 -6.72 11.02
CA ASN A 383 19.00 -7.73 11.81
C ASN A 383 17.48 -7.47 11.93
N GLY A 384 17.01 -6.27 11.56
CA GLY A 384 15.64 -5.83 11.77
C GLY A 384 15.36 -5.43 13.22
N LYS A 385 14.07 -5.37 13.57
CA LYS A 385 13.62 -5.01 14.91
C LYS A 385 14.01 -6.10 15.93
N PRO A 386 14.66 -5.76 17.05
CA PRO A 386 14.97 -6.73 18.09
C PRO A 386 13.70 -7.27 18.76
N ALA A 387 13.76 -8.50 19.25
CA ALA A 387 12.67 -9.12 20.01
C ALA A 387 12.48 -8.45 21.37
N THR A 388 13.57 -7.96 21.97
CA THR A 388 13.52 -7.22 23.24
C THR A 388 14.59 -6.15 23.28
N VAL A 389 14.22 -5.00 23.83
CA VAL A 389 15.14 -3.89 24.12
C VAL A 389 15.14 -3.66 25.64
N VAL A 390 16.30 -3.75 26.27
CA VAL A 390 16.48 -3.44 27.70
C VAL A 390 17.33 -2.18 27.81
N LYS A 391 16.92 -1.22 28.64
CA LYS A 391 17.65 0.04 28.87
C LYS A 391 18.10 0.11 30.31
N ASN A 392 19.40 0.34 30.52
CA ASN A 392 20.02 0.45 31.82
C ASN A 392 20.77 1.78 31.95
N VAL A 393 20.97 2.23 33.18
CA VAL A 393 21.93 3.29 33.50
C VAL A 393 23.04 2.63 34.31
N LEU A 394 24.26 2.68 33.79
CA LEU A 394 25.46 2.16 34.43
C LEU A 394 26.14 3.26 35.25
N ASP A 395 27.12 2.86 36.07
CA ASP A 395 27.96 3.80 36.79
C ASP A 395 28.65 4.78 35.84
N GLY A 396 28.86 6.02 36.30
CA GLY A 396 29.44 7.09 35.48
C GLY A 396 28.47 7.75 34.49
N ASP A 397 27.16 7.62 34.70
CA ASP A 397 26.10 8.25 33.87
C ASP A 397 26.14 7.78 32.40
N ILE A 398 26.47 6.50 32.23
CA ILE A 398 26.47 5.81 30.93
C ILE A 398 25.10 5.17 30.73
N LEU A 399 24.45 5.51 29.62
CA LEU A 399 23.22 4.86 29.18
C LEU A 399 23.58 3.62 28.37
N GLN A 400 23.00 2.48 28.72
CA GLN A 400 23.16 1.22 28.00
C GLN A 400 21.83 0.77 27.40
N GLU A 401 21.88 0.29 26.16
CA GLU A 401 20.76 -0.32 25.46
C GLU A 401 21.18 -1.72 24.98
N ILE A 402 20.40 -2.75 25.36
CA ILE A 402 20.67 -4.15 25.03
C ILE A 402 19.58 -4.64 24.10
N TRP A 403 19.95 -5.05 22.89
CA TRP A 403 19.05 -5.59 21.89
C TRP A 403 19.21 -7.10 21.80
N LYS A 404 18.13 -7.83 22.06
CA LYS A 404 18.08 -9.29 22.01
C LYS A 404 17.29 -9.74 20.79
N TYR A 405 17.90 -10.62 20.01
CA TYR A 405 17.27 -11.29 18.88
C TYR A 405 17.06 -12.76 19.21
N ASN A 406 15.88 -13.28 18.87
CA ASN A 406 15.53 -14.68 19.09
C ASN A 406 16.05 -15.55 17.94
N ALA A 407 15.72 -16.85 17.98
CA ALA A 407 16.02 -17.77 16.89
C ALA A 407 15.50 -17.23 15.54
N PRO A 408 16.25 -17.42 14.43
CA PRO A 408 17.47 -18.22 14.33
C PRO A 408 18.78 -17.48 14.69
N GLN A 409 18.73 -16.16 14.94
CA GLN A 409 19.93 -15.35 15.18
C GLN A 409 20.56 -15.62 16.55
N ASN A 410 19.72 -15.67 17.61
CA ASN A 410 20.15 -15.82 19.02
C ASN A 410 21.23 -14.82 19.48
N THR A 411 21.41 -13.70 18.78
CA THR A 411 22.44 -12.71 19.09
C THR A 411 21.92 -11.61 20.01
N THR A 412 22.77 -11.16 20.93
CA THR A 412 22.55 -9.99 21.78
C THR A 412 23.61 -8.92 21.50
N TYR A 413 23.16 -7.69 21.23
CA TYR A 413 24.01 -6.52 20.99
C TYR A 413 23.90 -5.54 22.16
N TYR A 414 25.03 -4.99 22.59
CA TYR A 414 25.13 -4.02 23.68
C TYR A 414 25.61 -2.69 23.13
N PHE A 415 24.84 -1.64 23.37
CA PHE A 415 25.17 -0.28 22.98
C PHE A 415 25.31 0.62 24.20
N GLU A 416 26.30 1.49 24.21
CA GLU A 416 26.57 2.39 25.33
C GLU A 416 26.83 3.83 24.84
N THR A 417 26.41 4.82 25.63
CA THR A 417 26.75 6.23 25.42
C THR A 417 26.82 6.96 26.75
N PRO A 418 27.76 7.91 26.94
CA PRO A 418 27.61 8.92 27.98
C PRO A 418 26.28 9.68 27.79
N ARG A 419 25.55 9.96 28.86
CA ARG A 419 24.27 10.70 28.80
C ARG A 419 24.40 12.07 28.11
N SER A 420 25.56 12.71 28.23
CA SER A 420 25.86 14.00 27.60
C SER A 420 25.94 13.96 26.07
N LYS A 421 26.26 12.80 25.46
CA LYS A 421 26.45 12.66 24.01
C LYS A 421 25.25 12.05 23.27
N GLN A 422 24.51 11.17 23.94
CA GLN A 422 23.37 10.42 23.36
C GLN A 422 23.67 9.74 22.00
N SER A 423 24.94 9.41 21.73
CA SER A 423 25.39 8.73 20.52
C SER A 423 25.88 7.33 20.91
N TYR A 424 24.97 6.37 20.83
CA TYR A 424 25.18 4.98 21.23
C TYR A 424 26.21 4.29 20.32
N LYS A 425 27.23 3.70 20.92
CA LYS A 425 28.25 2.88 20.27
C LYS A 425 28.12 1.43 20.65
N LEU A 426 28.32 0.52 19.71
CA LEU A 426 28.29 -0.92 19.92
C LEU A 426 29.55 -1.33 20.71
N THR A 427 29.37 -1.87 21.91
CA THR A 427 30.47 -2.26 22.79
C THR A 427 30.67 -3.76 22.88
N LYS A 428 29.60 -4.55 22.70
CA LYS A 428 29.67 -6.02 22.83
C LYS A 428 28.62 -6.73 21.97
N ILE A 429 28.99 -7.90 21.47
CA ILE A 429 28.10 -8.87 20.78
C ILE A 429 28.23 -10.21 21.50
N VAL A 430 27.11 -10.89 21.75
CA VAL A 430 27.04 -12.23 22.35
C VAL A 430 26.16 -13.11 21.46
N ASN A 431 26.63 -14.30 21.08
CA ASN A 431 25.92 -15.27 20.25
C ASN A 431 25.48 -16.49 21.05
#